data_AF-A0A7S3J4D1-F1
#
_entry.id   AF-A0A7S3J4D1-F1
#
_cell.length_a   1.000
_cell.length_b   1.000
_cell.length_c   1.000
_cell.angle_alpha   90.00
_cell.angle_beta   90.00
_cell.angle_gamma   90.00
#
_symmetry.space_group_name_H-M   'P 1'
#
loop_
_entity.id
_entity.type
_entity.pdbx_description
1 polymer ?
#
loop_
_entity_poly.entity_id
_entity_poly.type
_entity_poly.pdbx_seq_one_letter_code
_entity_poly.pdbx_strand_id
1 'polypeptide(L)'
;LPPFLNKRCCKRDTNAEPVVILDDLSGTVKPGEFLAILGASGAGKTTLLNFLSGKDPSKNLKKTGDVLVNGENRNDIDFNKYIGYVQQDDVLIQSMTVRECL
;
A
#
# COMPACT_ATOMS: atom_id res chain seq x y z
N LEU A 1 -32.32 35.32 -5.30
CA LEU A 1 -31.83 35.78 -3.98
C LEU A 1 -33.05 35.92 -3.05
N PRO A 2 -33.04 35.46 -1.79
CA PRO A 2 -31.89 35.05 -0.99
C PRO A 2 -31.84 33.55 -0.61
N PRO A 3 -30.73 33.13 0.03
CA PRO A 3 -30.27 31.75 0.20
C PRO A 3 -30.18 31.32 1.69
N PHE A 4 -30.42 30.06 2.05
CA PHE A 4 -29.95 29.49 3.34
C PHE A 4 -29.81 27.96 3.28
N LEU A 5 -28.82 27.44 2.53
CA LEU A 5 -28.41 26.04 2.71
C LEU A 5 -27.38 25.97 3.84
N ASN A 6 -27.89 25.78 5.05
CA ASN A 6 -27.16 25.56 6.27
C ASN A 6 -26.31 24.27 6.16
N LYS A 7 -25.07 24.38 5.65
CA LYS A 7 -24.07 23.33 5.79
C LYS A 7 -23.54 23.35 7.21
N ARG A 8 -24.22 22.61 8.08
CA ARG A 8 -23.65 22.17 9.36
C ARG A 8 -22.36 21.41 9.05
N CYS A 9 -21.23 22.06 9.30
CA CYS A 9 -19.94 21.41 9.44
C CYS A 9 -20.03 20.55 10.71
N CYS A 10 -20.42 19.28 10.55
CA CYS A 10 -20.40 18.32 11.64
C CYS A 10 -18.96 18.13 12.10
N LYS A 11 -18.62 18.71 13.25
CA LYS A 11 -17.58 18.19 14.13
C LYS A 11 -17.87 16.70 14.39
N ARG A 12 -16.87 15.83 14.24
CA ARG A 12 -16.86 14.43 14.74
C ARG A 12 -15.44 14.12 15.18
N ASP A 13 -15.15 14.06 16.48
CA ASP A 13 -15.38 12.99 17.46
C ASP A 13 -14.11 12.13 17.60
N THR A 14 -13.43 12.28 18.74
CA THR A 14 -12.17 11.64 19.13
C THR A 14 -12.35 10.20 19.64
N ASN A 15 -13.13 9.39 18.91
CA ASN A 15 -13.17 7.93 19.05
C ASN A 15 -13.28 7.34 17.65
N ALA A 16 -12.15 7.22 16.95
CA ALA A 16 -12.11 6.66 15.61
C ALA A 16 -12.20 5.13 15.70
N GLU A 17 -13.33 4.56 15.31
CA GLU A 17 -13.43 3.12 15.09
C GLU A 17 -12.44 2.68 13.99
N PRO A 18 -11.85 1.48 14.10
CA PRO A 18 -10.87 1.00 13.15
C PRO A 18 -11.48 0.89 11.76
N VAL A 19 -10.96 1.68 10.82
CA VAL A 19 -11.36 1.63 9.41
C VAL A 19 -10.64 0.47 8.74
N VAL A 20 -11.40 -0.46 8.16
CA VAL A 20 -10.87 -1.55 7.34
C VAL A 20 -10.51 -1.01 5.96
N ILE A 21 -9.24 -1.11 5.58
CA ILE A 21 -8.73 -0.63 4.27
C ILE A 21 -8.73 -1.77 3.24
N LEU A 22 -8.41 -2.98 3.70
CA LEU A 22 -8.36 -4.20 2.91
C LEU A 22 -9.09 -5.27 3.71
N ASP A 23 -9.97 -6.03 3.05
CA ASP A 23 -10.79 -7.06 3.70
C ASP A 23 -10.64 -8.37 2.92
N ASP A 24 -10.35 -9.45 3.66
CA ASP A 24 -10.18 -10.83 3.22
C ASP A 24 -9.67 -11.05 1.77
N LEU A 25 -8.43 -10.63 1.51
CA LEU A 25 -7.81 -10.80 0.20
C LEU A 25 -6.99 -12.10 0.14
N SER A 26 -7.26 -12.91 -0.88
CA SER A 26 -6.49 -14.12 -1.19
C SER A 26 -6.06 -14.14 -2.66
N GLY A 27 -4.90 -14.70 -2.94
CA GLY A 27 -4.36 -14.78 -4.30
C GLY A 27 -3.04 -15.55 -4.35
N THR A 28 -2.67 -15.99 -5.54
CA THR A 28 -1.39 -16.66 -5.81
C THR A 28 -0.90 -16.23 -7.17
N VAL A 29 0.41 -16.00 -7.28
CA VAL A 29 1.08 -15.64 -8.53
C VAL A 29 2.22 -16.63 -8.74
N LYS A 30 2.28 -17.21 -9.94
CA LYS A 30 3.36 -18.14 -10.30
C LYS A 30 4.50 -17.41 -11.00
N PRO A 31 5.72 -17.96 -10.99
CA PRO A 31 6.84 -17.42 -11.76
C PRO A 31 6.47 -17.29 -13.25
N GLY A 32 6.73 -16.13 -13.84
CA GLY A 32 6.42 -15.83 -15.24
C GLY A 32 5.02 -15.24 -15.48
N GLU A 33 4.19 -15.14 -14.44
CA GLU A 33 2.88 -14.46 -14.53
C GLU A 33 3.00 -12.97 -14.22
N PHE A 34 2.15 -12.17 -14.87
CA PHE A 34 2.00 -10.75 -14.60
C PHE A 34 0.66 -10.49 -13.89
N LEU A 35 0.72 -10.01 -12.65
CA LEU A 35 -0.46 -9.63 -11.86
C LEU A 35 -0.65 -8.11 -11.90
N ALA A 36 -1.82 -7.66 -12.33
CA ALA A 36 -2.21 -6.25 -12.30
C ALA A 36 -3.35 -6.01 -11.29
N ILE A 37 -3.20 -4.99 -10.45
CA ILE A 37 -4.23 -4.57 -9.47
C ILE A 37 -4.88 -3.28 -9.99
N LEU A 38 -6.16 -3.35 -10.34
CA LEU A 38 -6.92 -2.24 -10.93
C LEU A 38 -8.09 -1.81 -10.03
N GLY A 39 -8.43 -0.52 -10.04
CA GLY A 39 -9.54 0.02 -9.26
C GLY A 39 -9.52 1.55 -9.16
N ALA A 40 -10.59 2.15 -8.61
CA ALA A 40 -10.72 3.60 -8.45
C ALA A 40 -9.66 4.20 -7.49
N SER A 41 -9.33 5.48 -7.63
CA SER A 41 -8.43 6.16 -6.70
C SER A 41 -8.96 6.06 -5.26
N GLY A 42 -8.08 5.75 -4.31
CA GLY A 42 -8.47 5.52 -2.90
C GLY A 42 -8.92 4.11 -2.54
N ALA A 43 -9.06 3.18 -3.49
CA ALA A 43 -9.48 1.80 -3.24
C ALA A 43 -8.44 0.91 -2.49
N GLY A 44 -7.35 1.48 -1.96
CA GLY A 44 -6.36 0.71 -1.19
C GLY A 44 -5.30 -0.05 -2.01
N LYS A 45 -5.23 0.12 -3.33
CA LYS A 45 -4.22 -0.54 -4.21
C LYS A 45 -2.78 -0.33 -3.77
N THR A 46 -2.41 0.94 -3.56
CA THR A 46 -1.06 1.29 -3.08
C THR A 46 -0.83 0.74 -1.67
N THR A 47 -1.87 0.66 -0.83
CA THR A 47 -1.79 0.04 0.49
C THR A 47 -1.52 -1.47 0.39
N LEU A 48 -2.17 -2.17 -0.52
CA LEU A 48 -1.94 -3.59 -0.78
C LEU A 48 -0.52 -3.84 -1.30
N LEU A 49 -0.04 -3.03 -2.25
CA LEU A 49 1.34 -3.11 -2.76
C LEU A 49 2.38 -2.83 -1.67
N ASN A 50 2.14 -1.84 -0.81
CA ASN A 50 3.01 -1.57 0.34
C ASN A 50 3.01 -2.73 1.35
N PHE A 51 1.85 -3.35 1.58
CA PHE A 51 1.75 -4.52 2.45
C PHE A 51 2.54 -5.71 1.92
N LEU A 52 2.41 -5.99 0.60
CA LEU A 52 3.16 -7.05 -0.05
C LEU A 52 4.65 -6.76 -0.10
N SER A 53 5.07 -5.50 -0.26
CA SER A 53 6.49 -5.11 -0.25
C SER A 53 7.14 -5.06 1.13
N GLY A 54 6.40 -5.39 2.20
CA GLY A 54 6.90 -5.33 3.57
C GLY A 54 7.05 -3.92 4.13
N LYS A 55 6.57 -2.89 3.42
CA LYS A 55 6.59 -1.50 3.90
C LYS A 55 5.40 -1.22 4.81
N ASP A 56 5.63 -0.51 5.91
CA ASP A 56 4.58 0.00 6.80
C ASP A 56 4.28 1.46 6.46
N PRO A 57 3.16 1.76 5.77
CA PRO A 57 2.84 3.13 5.42
C PRO A 57 2.41 3.97 6.63
N SER A 58 2.04 3.35 7.76
CA SER A 58 1.65 4.05 8.99
C SER A 58 1.82 3.17 10.22
N LYS A 59 2.23 3.78 11.34
CA LYS A 59 2.40 3.10 12.65
C LYS A 59 1.09 2.56 13.24
N ASN A 60 -0.06 3.10 12.81
CA ASN A 60 -1.38 2.69 13.29
C ASN A 60 -2.02 1.60 12.43
N LEU A 61 -1.31 1.09 11.42
CA LEU A 61 -1.84 0.07 10.53
C LEU A 61 -1.66 -1.32 11.17
N LYS A 62 -2.77 -1.97 11.54
CA LYS A 62 -2.76 -3.37 11.94
C LYS A 62 -2.80 -4.26 10.71
N LYS A 63 -1.85 -5.19 10.63
CA LYS A 63 -1.67 -6.15 9.54
C LYS A 63 -2.00 -7.55 10.05
N THR A 64 -2.86 -8.28 9.35
CA THR A 64 -3.21 -9.67 9.67
C THR A 64 -3.17 -10.51 8.40
N GLY A 65 -2.95 -11.82 8.56
CA GLY A 65 -2.82 -12.77 7.46
C GLY A 65 -1.37 -13.12 7.12
N ASP A 66 -1.22 -14.16 6.30
CA ASP A 66 0.06 -14.73 5.93
C ASP A 66 0.40 -14.43 4.47
N VAL A 67 1.68 -14.19 4.21
CA VAL A 67 2.22 -14.04 2.86
C VAL A 67 3.34 -15.06 2.72
N LEU A 68 3.20 -15.95 1.74
CA LEU A 68 4.19 -16.97 1.46
C LEU A 68 4.97 -16.62 0.18
N VAL A 69 6.27 -16.81 0.22
CA VAL A 69 7.16 -16.71 -0.94
C VAL A 69 7.78 -18.08 -1.14
N ASN A 70 7.54 -18.69 -2.31
CA ASN A 70 8.03 -20.05 -2.62
C ASN A 70 7.67 -21.12 -1.57
N GLY A 71 6.56 -20.94 -0.84
CA GLY A 71 6.10 -21.87 0.19
C GLY A 71 6.62 -21.59 1.61
N GLU A 72 7.51 -20.60 1.78
CA GLU A 72 8.02 -20.17 3.08
C GLU A 72 7.32 -18.87 3.54
N ASN A 73 7.12 -18.70 4.85
CA ASN A 73 6.51 -17.48 5.38
C ASN A 73 7.46 -16.29 5.17
N ARG A 74 6.93 -15.15 4.74
CA ARG A 74 7.74 -13.93 4.52
C ARG A 74 8.57 -13.51 5.74
N ASN A 75 8.12 -13.82 6.96
CA ASN A 75 8.78 -13.39 8.19
C ASN A 75 9.99 -14.26 8.53
N ASP A 76 10.07 -15.46 7.96
CA ASP A 76 11.12 -16.45 8.25
C ASP A 76 12.30 -16.35 7.26
N ILE A 77 12.13 -15.56 6.19
CA ILE A 77 13.13 -15.37 5.14
C ILE A 77 13.65 -13.94 5.10
N ASP A 78 14.83 -13.77 4.50
CA ASP A 78 15.34 -12.44 4.14
C ASP A 78 14.57 -11.90 2.91
N PHE A 79 13.35 -11.47 3.15
CA PHE A 79 12.37 -11.07 2.14
C PHE A 79 12.91 -10.02 1.16
N ASN A 80 13.77 -9.11 1.63
CA ASN A 80 14.39 -8.05 0.85
C ASN A 80 15.31 -8.57 -0.27
N LYS A 81 15.82 -9.81 -0.19
CA LYS A 81 16.62 -10.42 -1.25
C LYS A 81 15.80 -10.90 -2.45
N TYR A 82 14.51 -11.12 -2.25
CA TYR A 82 13.63 -11.71 -3.27
C TYR A 82 12.71 -10.69 -3.92
N ILE A 83 12.58 -9.49 -3.34
CA ILE A 83 11.64 -8.47 -3.80
C ILE A 83 12.35 -7.19 -4.25
N GLY A 84 11.87 -6.63 -5.37
CA GLY A 84 12.12 -5.25 -5.75
C GLY A 84 10.84 -4.45 -5.61
N TYR A 85 10.93 -3.23 -5.08
CA TYR A 85 9.77 -2.33 -4.96
C TYR A 85 10.08 -0.97 -5.56
N VAL A 86 9.29 -0.58 -6.56
CA VAL A 86 9.36 0.74 -7.21
C VAL A 86 8.23 1.60 -6.65
N GLN A 87 8.57 2.80 -6.21
CA GLN A 87 7.62 3.75 -5.64
C GLN A 87 6.81 4.47 -6.72
N GLN A 88 5.71 5.11 -6.32
CA GLN A 88 4.89 5.91 -7.23
C GLN A 88 5.63 7.18 -7.71
N ASP A 89 6.42 7.79 -6.82
CA ASP A 89 7.25 8.95 -7.12
C ASP A 89 8.72 8.53 -7.24
N ASP A 90 9.38 8.98 -8.31
CA ASP A 90 10.81 8.75 -8.52
C ASP A 90 11.64 9.73 -7.69
N VAL A 91 12.41 9.20 -6.75
CA VAL A 91 13.34 9.98 -5.94
C VAL A 91 14.73 9.89 -6.56
N LEU A 92 15.02 10.76 -7.52
CA LEU A 92 16.31 10.87 -8.17
C LEU A 92 17.01 12.19 -7.81
N ILE A 93 18.33 12.16 -7.66
CA ILE A 93 19.13 13.35 -7.41
C ILE A 93 19.37 14.07 -8.74
N GLN A 94 18.83 15.27 -8.87
CA GLN A 94 18.85 16.03 -10.13
C GLN A 94 20.25 16.42 -10.61
N SER A 95 21.25 16.43 -9.72
CA SER A 95 22.64 16.78 -10.04
C SER A 95 23.48 15.60 -10.52
N MET A 96 22.93 14.38 -10.59
CA MET A 96 23.64 13.17 -11.00
C MET A 96 23.28 12.77 -12.42
N THR A 97 24.24 12.22 -13.14
CA THR A 97 24.02 11.60 -14.46
C THR A 97 23.45 10.19 -14.30
N VAL A 98 22.82 9.65 -15.35
CA VAL A 98 22.22 8.29 -15.32
C VAL A 98 23.23 7.23 -14.89
N ARG A 99 24.49 7.35 -15.30
CA ARG A 99 25.56 6.41 -14.95
C ARG A 99 25.93 6.43 -13.46
N GLU A 100 25.66 7.53 -12.77
CA GLU A 100 25.99 7.68 -11.35
C GLU A 100 24.84 7.25 -10.43
N CYS A 101 23.60 7.20 -10.94
CA CYS A 101 22.42 6.74 -10.20
C CYS A 101 22.12 5.23 -10.32
N LEU A 102 22.82 4.51 -11.19
CA LEU A 102 22.72 3.05 -11.38
C LEU A 102 23.75 2.30 -10.53
#